data_AF-A0A7Z9QTT6-F1
#
_entry.id   AF-A0A7Z9QTT6-F1
#
_cell.length_a   1.000
_cell.length_b   1.000
_cell.length_c   1.000
_cell.angle_alpha   90.00
_cell.angle_beta   90.00
_cell.angle_gamma   90.00
#
_symmetry.space_group_name_H-M   'P 1'
#
loop_
_entity.id
_entity.type
_entity.pdbx_description
1 polymer ?
#
loop_
_entity_poly.entity_id
_entity_poly.type
_entity_poly.pdbx_seq_one_letter_code
_entity_poly.pdbx_strand_id
1 'polypeptide(L)'
;MKSSQITRRELLMQATTGLVGWALLHSPLLAHAFPSRAGEVLVPFLDQPPKPSSSQANLLDWSHLDSWMTPNDKFFRVSHYNMPEV
;
A
#
# COMPACT_ATOMS: atom_id res chain seq x y z
N MET A 1 -23.75 -14.49 33.57
CA MET A 1 -22.84 -13.63 32.78
C MET A 1 -22.68 -12.31 33.54
N LYS A 2 -21.48 -11.98 34.04
CA LYS A 2 -21.24 -10.67 34.68
C LYS A 2 -21.24 -9.62 33.58
N SER A 3 -22.11 -8.61 33.68
CA SER A 3 -22.00 -7.42 32.83
C SER A 3 -20.70 -6.71 33.15
N SER A 4 -19.84 -6.50 32.15
CA SER A 4 -18.68 -5.64 32.32
C SER A 4 -19.20 -4.22 32.42
N GLN A 5 -19.18 -3.65 33.62
CA GLN A 5 -19.63 -2.27 33.85
C GLN A 5 -18.54 -1.33 33.34
N ILE A 6 -18.76 -0.72 32.18
CA ILE A 6 -17.85 0.29 31.64
C ILE A 6 -17.93 1.54 32.53
N THR A 7 -16.80 1.93 33.10
CA THR A 7 -16.74 3.17 33.91
C THR A 7 -16.77 4.40 33.01
N ARG A 8 -17.21 5.55 33.54
CA ARG A 8 -17.19 6.83 32.77
C ARG A 8 -15.80 7.16 32.22
N ARG A 9 -14.74 6.90 32.99
CA ARG A 9 -13.35 7.10 32.58
C ARG A 9 -13.00 6.21 31.39
N GLU A 10 -13.40 4.95 31.44
CA GLU A 10 -13.12 3.98 30.39
C GLU A 10 -13.84 4.31 29.09
N LEU A 11 -15.10 4.77 29.18
CA LEU A 11 -15.83 5.31 28.04
C LEU A 11 -15.11 6.51 27.43
N LEU A 12 -14.68 7.48 28.24
CA LEU A 12 -13.95 8.67 27.77
C LEU A 12 -12.61 8.29 27.12
N MET A 13 -11.86 7.37 27.72
CA MET A 13 -10.58 6.89 27.18
C MET A 13 -10.78 6.19 25.82
N GLN A 14 -11.78 5.31 25.72
CA GLN A 14 -12.06 4.59 24.48
C GLN A 14 -12.53 5.54 23.36
N ALA A 15 -13.45 6.45 23.67
CA ALA A 15 -13.93 7.45 22.71
C ALA A 15 -12.80 8.37 22.23
N THR A 16 -11.96 8.85 23.15
CA THR A 16 -10.82 9.72 22.80
C THR A 16 -9.81 8.96 21.94
N THR A 17 -9.50 7.71 22.29
CA THR A 17 -8.59 6.86 21.49
C THR A 17 -9.12 6.65 20.08
N GLY A 18 -10.41 6.38 19.94
CA GLY A 18 -11.07 6.24 18.63
C GLY A 18 -11.00 7.52 17.80
N LEU A 19 -11.29 8.68 18.41
CA LEU A 19 -11.23 9.98 17.74
C LEU A 19 -9.80 10.35 17.30
N VAL A 20 -8.80 10.09 18.14
CA VAL A 20 -7.39 10.32 17.79
C VAL A 20 -6.97 9.41 16.64
N GLY A 21 -7.31 8.12 16.68
CA GLY A 21 -7.03 7.19 15.58
C GLY A 21 -7.66 7.64 14.26
N TRP A 22 -8.92 8.05 14.29
CA TRP A 22 -9.61 8.60 13.12
C TRP A 22 -8.95 9.88 12.60
N ALA A 23 -8.61 10.81 13.49
CA ALA A 23 -7.94 12.07 13.12
C ALA A 23 -6.57 11.84 12.49
N LEU A 24 -5.82 10.82 12.94
CA LEU A 24 -4.54 10.44 12.34
C LEU A 24 -4.72 9.86 10.94
N LEU A 25 -5.72 9.00 10.72
CA LEU A 25 -6.01 8.44 9.39
C LEU A 25 -6.46 9.51 8.39
N HIS A 26 -7.15 10.55 8.85
CA HIS A 26 -7.60 11.68 8.05
C HIS A 26 -6.68 12.90 8.11
N SER A 27 -5.49 12.75 8.71
CA SER A 27 -4.59 13.87 8.90
C SER A 27 -3.99 14.33 7.56
N PRO A 28 -4.04 15.63 7.25
CA PRO A 28 -3.39 16.17 6.06
C PRO A 28 -1.86 16.10 6.14
N LEU A 29 -1.29 15.74 7.30
CA LEU A 29 0.16 15.54 7.46
C LEU A 29 0.69 14.45 6.51
N LEU A 30 -0.06 13.38 6.27
CA LEU A 30 0.34 12.33 5.32
C LEU A 30 0.37 12.87 3.88
N ALA A 31 -0.62 13.69 3.52
CA ALA A 31 -0.66 14.37 2.23
C ALA A 31 0.46 15.42 2.07
N HIS A 32 1.01 15.96 3.17
CA HIS A 32 2.18 16.85 3.12
C HIS A 32 3.51 16.09 3.03
N ALA A 33 3.60 14.88 3.59
CA ALA A 33 4.79 14.04 3.51
C ALA A 33 4.94 13.42 2.11
N PHE A 34 3.82 13.09 1.47
CA PHE A 34 3.76 12.52 0.11
C PHE A 34 2.77 13.32 -0.75
N PRO A 35 3.04 14.60 -1.03
CA PRO A 35 2.13 15.43 -1.82
C PRO A 35 2.19 14.99 -3.28
N SER A 36 1.04 14.79 -3.93
CA SER A 36 0.99 14.79 -5.39
C SER A 36 0.90 16.24 -5.86
N ARG A 37 1.94 16.73 -6.52
CA ARG A 37 1.99 18.11 -7.03
C ARG A 37 1.88 18.11 -8.55
N ALA A 38 1.15 19.10 -9.07
CA ALA A 38 1.10 19.32 -10.51
C ALA A 38 2.52 19.57 -11.05
N GLY A 39 2.92 18.80 -12.07
CA GLY A 39 4.24 18.89 -12.68
C GLY A 39 5.32 18.02 -12.04
N GLU A 40 5.00 17.18 -11.06
CA GLU A 40 5.92 16.13 -10.62
C GLU A 40 6.22 15.15 -11.75
N VAL A 41 7.51 14.79 -11.86
CA VAL A 41 8.01 13.85 -12.85
C VAL A 41 8.76 12.75 -12.11
N LEU A 42 8.60 11.52 -12.59
CA LEU A 42 9.32 10.38 -12.05
C LEU A 42 10.82 10.57 -12.20
N VAL A 43 11.56 10.51 -11.09
CA VAL A 43 13.03 10.45 -11.11
C VAL A 43 13.44 8.99 -11.34
N PRO A 44 14.06 8.65 -12.48
CA PRO A 44 14.43 7.27 -12.76
C PRO A 44 15.53 6.80 -11.81
N PHE A 45 15.42 5.54 -11.36
CA PHE A 45 16.53 4.87 -10.68
C PHE A 45 17.72 4.71 -11.64
N LEU A 46 18.92 4.95 -11.15
CA LEU A 46 20.15 4.79 -11.93
C LEU A 46 20.41 3.33 -12.30
N ASP A 47 20.03 2.41 -11.41
CA ASP A 47 20.33 0.97 -11.49
C ASP A 47 19.04 0.14 -11.63
N GLN A 48 18.26 0.40 -12.68
CA GLN A 48 17.11 -0.45 -13.01
C GLN A 48 17.59 -1.87 -13.38
N PRO A 49 16.99 -2.93 -12.82
CA PRO A 49 17.30 -4.29 -13.26
C PRO A 49 16.99 -4.43 -14.76
N PRO A 50 17.77 -5.25 -15.49
CA PRO A 50 17.48 -5.52 -16.88
C PRO A 50 16.11 -6.19 -17.02
N LYS A 51 15.45 -5.95 -18.16
CA LYS A 51 14.21 -6.66 -18.48
C LYS A 51 14.48 -8.17 -18.46
N PRO A 52 13.56 -8.99 -17.92
CA PRO A 52 13.70 -10.43 -17.95
C PRO A 52 13.82 -10.92 -19.39
N SER A 53 14.75 -11.85 -19.63
CA SER A 53 15.04 -12.39 -20.96
C SER A 53 13.98 -13.38 -21.45
N SER A 54 13.15 -13.91 -20.54
CA SER A 54 12.09 -14.86 -20.87
C SER A 54 10.70 -14.25 -20.72
N SER A 55 9.78 -14.61 -21.61
CA SER A 55 8.36 -14.28 -21.49
C SER A 55 7.66 -14.97 -20.30
N GLN A 56 8.33 -15.96 -19.70
CA GLN A 56 7.87 -16.68 -18.52
C GLN A 56 8.12 -15.90 -17.21
N ALA A 57 8.88 -14.80 -17.27
CA ALA A 57 9.15 -13.95 -16.13
C ALA A 57 8.74 -12.49 -16.40
N ASN A 58 8.27 -11.81 -15.36
CA ASN A 58 8.10 -10.35 -15.35
C ASN A 58 8.64 -9.80 -14.03
N LEU A 59 9.16 -8.57 -14.08
CA LEU A 59 9.54 -7.80 -12.91
C LEU A 59 8.47 -6.74 -12.66
N LEU A 60 8.15 -6.50 -11.38
CA LEU A 60 7.30 -5.39 -11.00
C LEU A 60 8.05 -4.09 -11.22
N ASP A 61 7.50 -3.21 -12.04
CA ASP A 61 8.03 -1.85 -12.21
C ASP A 61 7.51 -0.95 -11.09
N TRP A 62 8.33 -0.84 -10.04
CA TRP A 62 8.03 -0.04 -8.86
C TRP A 62 7.87 1.45 -9.17
N SER A 63 8.45 1.93 -10.27
CA SER A 63 8.37 3.32 -10.67
C SER A 63 6.95 3.68 -11.14
N HIS A 64 6.18 2.71 -11.64
CA HIS A 64 4.82 2.91 -12.15
C HIS A 64 3.74 2.21 -11.30
N LEU A 65 3.97 2.10 -9.98
CA LEU A 65 2.97 1.66 -9.01
C LEU A 65 2.13 2.86 -8.55
N ASP A 66 0.88 2.87 -8.97
CA ASP A 66 -0.12 3.91 -8.72
C ASP A 66 -1.27 3.44 -7.81
N SER A 67 -1.22 2.19 -7.34
CA SER A 67 -2.25 1.57 -6.51
C SER A 67 -1.65 0.95 -5.24
N TRP A 68 -2.45 0.95 -4.16
CA TRP A 68 -2.07 0.32 -2.89
C TRP A 68 -1.93 -1.20 -3.00
N MET A 69 -2.83 -1.83 -3.76
CA MET A 69 -2.75 -3.25 -4.09
C MET A 69 -2.16 -3.42 -5.48
N THR A 70 -1.18 -4.31 -5.62
CA THR A 70 -0.57 -4.62 -6.92
C THR A 70 -1.62 -5.20 -7.87
N PRO A 71 -1.83 -4.60 -9.05
CA PRO A 71 -2.72 -5.16 -10.07
C PRO A 71 -2.27 -6.56 -10.49
N ASN A 72 -3.23 -7.45 -10.78
CA ASN A 72 -2.95 -8.86 -11.09
C ASN A 72 -2.00 -9.03 -12.30
N ASP A 73 -2.08 -8.14 -13.28
CA ASP A 73 -1.25 -8.11 -14.47
C ASP A 73 0.17 -7.55 -14.23
N LYS A 74 0.38 -6.83 -13.11
CA LYS A 74 1.67 -6.31 -12.67
C LYS A 74 2.36 -7.20 -11.62
N PHE A 75 1.69 -8.22 -11.10
CA PHE A 75 2.26 -9.12 -10.10
C PHE A 75 3.52 -9.82 -10.63
N PHE A 76 4.57 -9.87 -9.80
CA PHE A 76 5.78 -10.61 -10.13
C PHE A 76 5.46 -12.09 -10.37
N ARG A 77 5.99 -12.62 -11.47
CA ARG A 77 5.86 -14.03 -11.86
C ARG A 77 7.19 -14.52 -12.40
N VAL A 78 7.54 -15.74 -12.03
CA VAL A 78 8.60 -16.53 -12.65
C VAL A 78 8.13 -17.98 -12.73
N SER A 79 8.36 -18.62 -13.87
CA SER A 79 8.07 -20.05 -14.05
C SER A 79 9.25 -20.72 -14.74
N HIS A 80 9.53 -21.96 -14.32
CA HIS A 80 10.51 -22.82 -14.98
C HIS A 80 9.92 -23.59 -16.17
N TYR A 81 8.58 -23.63 -16.26
CA TYR A 81 7.84 -24.38 -17.26
C TYR A 81 6.72 -23.53 -17.87
N ASN A 82 6.08 -24.04 -18.92
CA ASN A 82 4.94 -23.38 -19.54
C ASN A 82 3.72 -23.34 -18.61
N MET A 83 2.86 -22.34 -18.82
CA MET A 83 1.57 -22.28 -18.14
C MET A 83 0.71 -23.47 -18.60
N PRO A 84 0.02 -24.15 -17.67
CA PRO A 84 -0.89 -25.21 -18.03
C PRO A 84 -2.08 -24.65 -18.82
N GLU A 85 -2.46 -25.35 -19.88
CA GLU A 85 -3.72 -25.13 -20.59
C GLU A 85 -4.83 -25.93 -19.90
N VAL A 86 -6.03 -25.37 -19.84
CA VAL A 86 -7.24 -26.04 -19.31
C VAL A 86 -8.13 -26.46 -20.45
#